data_AF-A0A9W8AXJ8-F1
#
_entry.id   AF-A0A9W8AXJ8-F1
#
_cell.length_a   1.000
_cell.length_b   1.000
_cell.length_c   1.000
_cell.angle_alpha   90.00
_cell.angle_beta   90.00
_cell.angle_gamma   90.00
#
_symmetry.space_group_name_H-M   'P 1'
#
loop_
_entity.id
_entity.type
_entity.pdbx_description
1 polymer ?
#
loop_
_entity_poly.entity_id
_entity_poly.type
_entity_poly.pdbx_seq_one_letter_code
_entity_poly.pdbx_strand_id
1 'polypeptide(L)'
;MLRDTAVKTQTVTPVPTMLSQAQPLDLEQDQGPNESVDITPYAPLVKKSLFTLQDNKDRGAHCVAAKRLTPGTEIMQDKAAAAIVRMAFAKQVCDMCFAPLPAVPADAKAPSGTPCDQCEFVRYCSEGCKAKATLYHQEECSVLSKLEAIREKHKVDVDLLRLVLRMLALYRTQDPSAKPIANEFTP
;
A
#
# COMPACT_ATOMS: atom_id res chain seq x y z
N MET A 1 -21.82 50.86 6.25
CA MET A 1 -21.84 50.26 4.90
C MET A 1 -21.91 48.75 5.07
N LEU A 2 -23.13 48.20 5.01
CA LEU A 2 -23.39 46.76 5.07
C LEU A 2 -22.91 46.12 3.76
N ARG A 3 -22.22 44.97 3.86
CA ARG A 3 -21.98 44.09 2.71
C ARG A 3 -22.66 42.77 3.00
N ASP A 4 -23.88 42.65 2.48
CA ASP A 4 -24.57 41.39 2.28
C ASP A 4 -23.73 40.50 1.37
N THR A 5 -23.32 39.34 1.89
CA THR A 5 -22.74 38.28 1.06
C THR A 5 -23.70 37.11 1.09
N ALA A 6 -24.59 37.06 0.10
CA ALA A 6 -25.56 35.99 -0.06
C ALA A 6 -24.83 34.66 -0.31
N VAL A 7 -24.99 33.72 0.61
CA VAL A 7 -24.62 32.31 0.45
C VAL A 7 -25.58 31.69 -0.56
N LYS A 8 -25.08 31.33 -1.75
CA LYS A 8 -25.83 30.51 -2.71
C LYS A 8 -25.79 29.05 -2.24
N THR A 9 -26.90 28.58 -1.69
CA THR A 9 -27.16 27.15 -1.48
C THR A 9 -27.32 26.46 -2.83
N GLN A 10 -26.48 25.45 -3.09
CA GLN A 10 -26.66 24.56 -4.23
C GLN A 10 -27.79 23.58 -3.93
N THR A 11 -28.76 23.50 -4.83
CA THR A 11 -29.85 22.53 -4.80
C THR A 11 -29.31 21.14 -5.11
N VAL A 12 -29.53 20.19 -4.19
CA VAL A 12 -29.21 18.77 -4.38
C VAL A 12 -30.12 18.24 -5.49
N THR A 13 -29.53 17.86 -6.61
CA THR A 13 -30.23 17.12 -7.66
C THR A 13 -30.40 15.67 -7.20
N PRO A 14 -31.60 15.06 -7.31
CA PRO A 14 -31.78 13.66 -6.97
C PRO A 14 -30.97 12.77 -7.92
N VAL A 15 -30.23 11.83 -7.34
CA VAL A 15 -29.46 10.81 -8.06
C VAL A 15 -30.43 9.95 -8.88
N PRO A 16 -30.22 9.76 -10.19
CA PRO A 16 -31.06 8.87 -10.97
C PRO A 16 -30.86 7.43 -10.50
N THR A 17 -31.96 6.76 -10.17
CA THR A 17 -32.00 5.31 -9.97
C THR A 17 -31.60 4.63 -11.28
N MET A 18 -30.34 4.23 -11.40
CA MET A 18 -29.86 3.41 -12.51
C MET A 18 -30.44 2.00 -12.33
N LEU A 19 -31.50 1.73 -13.11
CA LEU A 19 -32.07 0.42 -13.30
C LEU A 19 -30.99 -0.57 -13.75
N SER A 20 -30.90 -1.64 -12.97
CA SER A 20 -30.25 -2.92 -13.23
C SER A 20 -30.46 -3.43 -14.66
N GLN A 21 -29.53 -3.11 -15.56
CA GLN A 21 -29.25 -3.92 -16.75
C GLN A 21 -27.74 -3.92 -17.00
N ALA A 22 -27.01 -4.75 -16.25
CA ALA A 22 -25.66 -5.13 -16.67
C ALA A 22 -25.80 -6.03 -17.90
N GLN A 23 -25.62 -5.46 -19.09
CA GLN A 23 -25.41 -6.28 -20.28
C GLN A 23 -24.12 -7.09 -20.08
N PRO A 24 -24.10 -8.38 -20.45
CA PRO A 24 -22.86 -9.14 -20.43
C PRO A 24 -21.86 -8.45 -21.36
N LEU A 25 -20.71 -8.05 -20.81
CA LEU A 25 -19.56 -7.71 -21.63
C LEU A 25 -19.18 -8.96 -22.41
N ASP A 26 -19.33 -8.89 -23.73
CA ASP A 26 -18.76 -9.87 -24.65
C ASP A 26 -17.24 -9.75 -24.54
N LEU A 27 -16.67 -10.55 -23.64
CA LEU A 27 -15.23 -10.74 -23.54
C LEU A 27 -14.81 -11.52 -24.78
N GLU A 28 -14.36 -10.82 -25.81
CA GLU A 28 -13.63 -11.44 -26.91
C GLU A 28 -12.49 -12.26 -26.31
N GLN A 29 -12.58 -13.57 -26.46
CA GLN A 29 -11.53 -14.50 -26.04
C GLN A 29 -10.39 -14.33 -27.03
N ASP A 30 -9.35 -13.60 -26.62
CA ASP A 30 -8.10 -13.50 -27.37
C ASP A 30 -7.42 -14.88 -27.36
N GLN A 31 -7.56 -15.62 -28.45
CA GLN A 31 -6.96 -16.96 -28.67
C GLN A 31 -5.64 -16.83 -29.46
N GLY A 32 -4.82 -15.82 -29.14
CA GLY A 32 -3.47 -15.70 -29.68
C GLY A 32 -2.57 -16.88 -29.28
N PRO A 33 -1.52 -17.20 -30.09
CA PRO A 33 -0.57 -18.27 -29.77
C PRO A 33 0.10 -17.97 -28.43
N ASN A 34 -0.17 -18.84 -27.46
CA ASN A 34 0.25 -18.71 -26.06
C ASN A 34 1.74 -19.05 -25.92
N GLU A 35 2.60 -18.04 -25.95
CA GLU A 35 4.01 -18.20 -25.61
C GLU A 35 4.12 -18.20 -24.08
N SER A 36 4.40 -19.37 -23.49
CA SER A 36 4.31 -19.56 -22.05
C SER A 36 5.51 -18.93 -21.34
N VAL A 37 5.27 -17.89 -20.53
CA VAL A 37 6.22 -17.47 -19.50
C VAL A 37 6.49 -18.63 -18.55
N ASP A 38 7.74 -18.79 -18.14
CA ASP A 38 8.10 -19.70 -17.06
C ASP A 38 7.52 -19.19 -15.74
N ILE A 39 6.26 -19.56 -15.49
CA ILE A 39 5.53 -19.26 -14.27
C ILE A 39 5.84 -20.27 -13.17
N THR A 40 6.79 -21.20 -13.36
CA THR A 40 7.15 -22.22 -12.36
C THR A 40 7.41 -21.63 -10.96
N PRO A 41 8.06 -20.45 -10.81
CA PRO A 41 8.24 -19.82 -9.49
C PRO A 41 6.92 -19.40 -8.82
N TYR A 42 5.91 -19.06 -9.60
CA TYR A 42 4.61 -18.56 -9.13
C TYR A 42 3.49 -19.60 -9.20
N ALA A 43 3.75 -20.76 -9.80
CA ALA A 43 2.79 -21.84 -9.98
C ALA A 43 2.06 -22.25 -8.69
N PRO A 44 2.68 -22.27 -7.50
CA PRO A 44 1.97 -22.54 -6.25
C PRO A 44 0.91 -21.49 -5.90
N LEU A 45 1.17 -20.22 -6.23
CA LEU A 45 0.26 -19.09 -5.97
C LEU A 45 -0.91 -19.09 -6.97
N VAL A 46 -0.63 -19.47 -8.22
CA VAL A 46 -1.62 -19.43 -9.32
C VAL A 46 -2.50 -20.68 -9.34
N LYS A 47 -2.03 -21.85 -8.89
CA LYS A 47 -2.78 -23.12 -8.94
C LYS A 47 -4.13 -23.10 -8.21
N LYS A 48 -4.33 -22.19 -7.25
CA LYS A 48 -5.57 -22.04 -6.48
C LYS A 48 -6.26 -20.69 -6.70
N SER A 49 -5.77 -19.85 -7.61
CA SER A 49 -6.32 -18.52 -7.81
C SER A 49 -7.52 -18.53 -8.76
N LEU A 50 -8.27 -17.43 -8.77
CA LEU A 50 -9.39 -17.22 -9.68
C LEU A 50 -8.95 -16.72 -11.07
N PHE A 51 -7.64 -16.73 -11.33
CA PHE A 51 -7.02 -16.23 -12.55
C PHE A 51 -5.92 -17.17 -13.05
N THR A 52 -5.56 -17.01 -14.31
CA THR A 52 -4.42 -17.65 -14.97
C THR A 52 -3.42 -16.56 -15.34
N LEU A 53 -2.13 -16.88 -15.32
CA LEU A 53 -1.11 -16.02 -15.91
C LEU A 53 -0.97 -16.36 -17.39
N GLN A 54 -0.94 -15.33 -18.23
CA GLN A 54 -0.72 -15.42 -19.68
C GLN A 54 0.32 -14.39 -20.09
N ASP A 55 0.94 -14.59 -21.25
CA ASP A 55 1.85 -13.62 -21.87
C ASP A 55 1.61 -13.57 -23.37
N ASN A 56 1.61 -12.37 -23.92
CA ASN A 56 1.55 -12.15 -25.35
C ASN A 56 2.29 -10.86 -25.72
N LYS A 57 2.57 -10.68 -27.01
CA LYS A 57 3.39 -9.56 -27.50
C LYS A 57 2.76 -8.18 -27.27
N ASP A 58 1.45 -8.11 -27.16
CA ASP A 58 0.73 -6.83 -27.06
C ASP A 58 0.62 -6.34 -25.60
N ARG A 59 0.62 -7.26 -24.63
CA ARG A 59 0.34 -6.96 -23.22
C ARG A 59 1.42 -7.42 -22.24
N GLY A 60 2.37 -8.24 -22.69
CA GLY A 60 3.32 -8.89 -21.80
C GLY A 60 2.62 -9.84 -20.82
N ALA A 61 3.28 -10.16 -19.70
CA ALA A 61 2.73 -10.99 -18.64
C ALA A 61 1.53 -10.33 -17.95
N HIS A 62 0.38 -11.02 -17.92
CA HIS A 62 -0.87 -10.51 -17.38
C HIS A 62 -1.73 -11.62 -16.75
N CYS A 63 -2.73 -11.22 -15.96
CA CYS A 63 -3.69 -12.13 -15.34
C CYS A 63 -5.01 -12.14 -16.12
N VAL A 64 -5.55 -13.33 -16.41
CA VAL A 64 -6.85 -13.54 -17.06
C VAL A 64 -7.75 -14.38 -16.16
N ALA A 65 -9.01 -13.99 -15.97
CA ALA A 65 -9.95 -14.74 -15.13
C ALA A 65 -10.08 -16.20 -15.61
N ALA A 66 -9.92 -17.15 -14.69
CA ALA A 66 -9.99 -18.58 -15.02
C ALA A 66 -11.44 -19.07 -15.22
N LYS A 67 -12.41 -18.29 -14.74
CA LYS A 67 -13.85 -18.53 -14.87
C LYS A 67 -14.61 -17.21 -14.78
N ARG A 68 -15.91 -17.25 -15.07
CA ARG A 68 -16.80 -16.10 -14.85
C ARG A 68 -16.80 -15.70 -13.37
N LEU A 69 -16.60 -14.41 -13.11
CA LEU A 69 -16.62 -13.81 -11.78
C LEU A 69 -17.92 -13.03 -11.59
N THR A 70 -18.50 -13.07 -10.39
CA THR A 70 -19.67 -12.26 -10.04
C THR A 70 -19.24 -10.93 -9.44
N PRO A 71 -20.02 -9.84 -9.57
CA PRO A 71 -19.72 -8.59 -8.89
C PRO A 71 -19.51 -8.80 -7.38
N GLY A 72 -18.49 -8.15 -6.82
CA GLY A 72 -18.09 -8.32 -5.42
C GLY A 72 -17.18 -9.52 -5.13
N THR A 73 -16.80 -10.32 -6.13
CA THR A 73 -15.83 -11.40 -5.94
C THR A 73 -14.44 -10.83 -5.64
N GLU A 74 -13.85 -11.24 -4.52
CA GLU A 74 -12.44 -10.96 -4.21
C GLU A 74 -11.54 -11.88 -5.05
N ILE A 75 -10.70 -11.29 -5.92
CA ILE A 75 -9.84 -12.03 -6.86
C ILE A 75 -8.48 -12.34 -6.24
N MET A 76 -7.91 -11.34 -5.56
CA MET A 76 -6.59 -11.39 -4.96
C MET A 76 -6.52 -10.40 -3.81
N GLN A 77 -5.93 -10.84 -2.72
CA GLN A 77 -5.51 -10.00 -1.62
C GLN A 77 -4.01 -10.20 -1.46
N ASP A 78 -3.25 -9.11 -1.40
CA ASP A 78 -1.80 -9.16 -1.30
C ASP A 78 -1.30 -8.16 -0.25
N LYS A 79 -0.17 -8.49 0.37
CA LYS A 79 0.53 -7.61 1.30
C LYS A 79 1.57 -6.83 0.51
N ALA A 80 1.61 -5.51 0.72
CA ALA A 80 2.62 -4.67 0.09
C ALA A 80 4.03 -5.20 0.38
N ALA A 81 4.83 -5.41 -0.68
CA ALA A 81 6.22 -5.84 -0.57
C ALA A 81 7.06 -4.87 0.29
N ALA A 82 6.78 -3.58 0.14
CA ALA A 82 7.23 -2.52 1.05
C ALA A 82 6.21 -1.38 1.01
N ALA A 83 6.07 -0.67 2.12
CA ALA A 83 5.25 0.53 2.20
C ALA A 83 5.88 1.52 3.18
N ILE A 84 5.66 2.82 2.92
CA ILE A 84 6.14 3.91 3.78
C ILE A 84 5.02 4.93 4.00
N VAL A 85 5.04 5.59 5.14
CA VAL A 85 4.23 6.79 5.36
C VAL A 85 4.93 7.95 4.66
N ARG A 86 4.23 8.64 3.75
CA ARG A 86 4.77 9.85 3.12
C ARG A 86 5.09 10.91 4.17
N MET A 87 6.16 11.68 3.97
CA MET A 87 6.59 12.68 4.94
C MET A 87 5.49 13.69 5.34
N ALA A 88 4.62 14.05 4.39
CA ALA A 88 3.47 14.92 4.66
C ALA A 88 2.52 14.39 5.75
N PHE A 89 2.50 13.07 5.97
CA PHE A 89 1.63 12.39 6.94
C PHE A 89 2.40 11.72 8.10
N ALA A 90 3.72 11.88 8.17
CA ALA A 90 4.56 11.22 9.20
C ALA A 90 4.24 11.65 10.64
N LYS A 91 3.49 12.74 10.82
CA LYS A 91 2.98 13.21 12.12
C LYS A 91 1.54 12.79 12.42
N GLN A 92 0.88 12.10 11.48
CA GLN A 92 -0.56 11.78 11.55
C GLN A 92 -0.83 10.29 11.42
N VAL A 93 0.10 9.52 10.85
CA VAL A 93 -0.10 8.10 10.51
C VAL A 93 1.00 7.25 11.14
N CYS A 94 0.62 6.10 11.68
CA CYS A 94 1.54 5.12 12.22
C CYS A 94 2.38 4.48 11.11
N ASP A 95 3.70 4.43 11.30
CA ASP A 95 4.64 3.91 10.31
C ASP A 95 4.61 2.37 10.13
N MET A 96 3.95 1.66 11.04
CA MET A 96 3.84 0.20 11.01
C MET A 96 2.50 -0.26 10.42
N CYS A 97 1.38 0.27 10.95
CA CYS A 97 0.05 -0.21 10.60
C CYS A 97 -0.74 0.75 9.70
N PHE A 98 -0.20 1.94 9.39
CA PHE A 98 -0.88 2.97 8.59
C PHE A 98 -2.19 3.51 9.17
N ALA A 99 -2.53 3.14 10.41
CA ALA A 99 -3.64 3.74 11.14
C ALA A 99 -3.31 5.18 11.56
N PRO A 100 -4.32 6.06 11.72
CA PRO A 100 -4.12 7.36 12.32
C PRO A 100 -3.45 7.25 13.69
N LEU A 101 -2.54 8.18 13.99
CA LEU A 101 -1.94 8.28 15.32
C LEU A 101 -2.98 8.78 16.34
N PRO A 102 -2.85 8.42 17.63
CA PRO A 102 -3.75 8.89 18.67
C PRO A 102 -3.81 10.42 18.72
N ALA A 103 -5.02 10.96 18.81
CA ALA A 103 -5.19 12.40 19.00
C ALA A 103 -4.50 12.84 20.29
N VAL A 104 -3.80 13.97 20.22
CA VAL A 104 -3.21 14.60 21.40
C VAL A 104 -4.25 15.57 21.97
N PRO A 105 -4.55 15.52 23.27
CA PRO A 105 -5.33 16.55 23.94
C PRO A 105 -4.72 17.94 23.70
N ALA A 106 -5.54 18.97 23.49
CA ALA A 106 -5.07 20.32 23.13
C ALA A 106 -4.11 20.94 24.17
N ASP A 107 -4.13 20.42 25.40
CA ASP A 107 -3.35 20.81 26.56
C ASP A 107 -2.07 19.96 26.77
N ALA A 108 -1.92 18.85 26.06
CA ALA A 108 -0.76 17.99 26.18
C ALA A 108 0.40 18.48 25.30
N LYS A 109 1.56 18.73 25.92
CA LYS A 109 2.83 19.03 25.21
C LYS A 109 3.41 17.84 24.45
N ALA A 110 2.88 16.63 24.65
CA ALA A 110 3.42 15.42 24.05
C ALA A 110 3.04 15.33 22.56
N PRO A 111 3.95 14.90 21.68
CA PRO A 111 3.62 14.64 20.28
C PRO A 111 2.63 13.46 20.15
N SER A 112 1.88 13.43 19.05
CA SER A 112 0.99 12.32 18.72
C SER A 112 1.79 11.04 18.49
N GLY A 113 1.38 9.94 19.13
CA GLY A 113 2.03 8.63 19.02
C GLY A 113 3.40 8.52 19.71
N THR A 114 3.96 7.31 19.70
CA THR A 114 5.30 7.01 20.22
C THR A 114 6.34 7.23 19.12
N PRO A 115 7.26 8.22 19.23
CA PRO A 115 8.36 8.37 18.29
C PRO A 115 9.43 7.29 18.47
N CYS A 116 10.28 7.11 17.45
CA CYS A 116 11.55 6.43 17.65
C CYS A 116 12.51 7.33 18.44
N ASP A 117 13.17 6.78 19.46
CA ASP A 117 14.04 7.52 20.39
C ASP A 117 15.39 7.92 19.76
N GLN A 118 15.74 7.34 18.60
CA GLN A 118 17.01 7.59 17.93
C GLN A 118 16.89 8.50 16.71
N CYS A 119 15.95 8.22 15.81
CA CYS A 119 15.83 9.00 14.57
C CYS A 119 14.75 10.07 14.62
N GLU A 120 13.77 9.97 15.53
CA GLU A 120 12.58 10.83 15.65
C GLU A 120 11.73 11.00 14.37
N PHE A 121 12.13 10.31 13.29
CA PHE A 121 11.57 10.44 11.95
C PHE A 121 10.23 9.70 11.83
N VAL A 122 10.11 8.57 12.52
CA VAL A 122 8.95 7.69 12.48
C VAL A 122 8.17 7.74 13.78
N ARG A 123 6.86 7.50 13.68
CA ARG A 123 5.93 7.46 14.81
C ARG A 123 5.06 6.22 14.74
N TYR A 124 4.71 5.71 15.91
CA TYR A 124 3.88 4.52 16.07
C TYR A 124 2.65 4.84 16.92
N CYS A 125 1.52 4.16 16.66
CA CYS A 125 0.32 4.34 17.47
C CYS A 125 0.41 3.65 18.84
N SER A 126 1.35 2.72 19.02
CA SER A 126 1.57 1.97 20.26
C SER A 126 2.97 1.35 20.31
N GLU A 127 3.41 0.96 21.51
CA GLU A 127 4.64 0.18 21.71
C GLU A 127 4.61 -1.15 20.95
N GLY A 128 3.43 -1.77 20.78
CA GLY A 128 3.29 -2.98 19.98
C GLY A 128 3.61 -2.76 18.50
N CYS A 129 3.23 -1.61 17.94
CA CYS A 129 3.62 -1.24 16.58
C CYS A 129 5.11 -0.90 16.48
N LYS A 130 5.68 -0.22 17.49
CA LYS A 130 7.13 0.07 17.56
C LYS A 130 7.95 -1.23 17.60
N ALA A 131 7.56 -2.19 18.43
CA ALA A 131 8.20 -3.50 18.54
C ALA A 131 8.11 -4.30 17.22
N LYS A 132 6.94 -4.34 16.56
CA LYS A 132 6.79 -5.00 15.25
C LYS A 132 7.66 -4.36 14.17
N ALA A 133 7.74 -3.03 14.17
CA ALA A 133 8.55 -2.28 13.22
C ALA A 133 10.06 -2.47 13.41
N THR A 134 10.48 -2.86 14.63
CA THR A 134 11.90 -3.03 14.99
C THR A 134 12.65 -3.93 14.02
N LEU A 135 11.98 -4.97 13.49
CA LEU A 135 12.55 -5.93 12.54
C LEU A 135 13.26 -5.25 11.37
N TYR A 136 12.59 -4.33 10.68
CA TYR A 136 13.21 -3.58 9.57
C TYR A 136 13.78 -2.24 10.03
N HIS A 137 13.22 -1.63 11.08
CA HIS A 137 13.57 -0.27 11.48
C HIS A 137 15.01 -0.17 11.97
N GLN A 138 15.53 -1.20 12.64
CA GLN A 138 16.94 -1.23 13.08
C GLN A 138 17.92 -1.04 11.93
N GLU A 139 17.63 -1.61 10.76
CA GLU A 139 18.49 -1.50 9.57
C GLU A 139 18.44 -0.11 8.93
N GLU A 140 17.32 0.61 9.03
CA GLU A 140 17.15 1.93 8.40
C GLU A 140 17.34 3.12 9.37
N CYS A 141 17.22 2.93 10.68
CA CYS A 141 17.11 4.01 11.67
C CYS A 141 18.25 5.03 11.60
N SER A 142 19.50 4.56 11.49
CA SER A 142 20.68 5.42 11.40
C SER A 142 20.78 6.22 10.10
N VAL A 143 20.11 5.77 9.05
CA VAL A 143 20.04 6.44 7.75
C VAL A 143 18.88 7.43 7.71
N LEU A 144 17.75 7.11 8.36
CA LEU A 144 16.58 7.97 8.45
C LEU A 144 16.91 9.37 9.00
N SER A 145 17.78 9.46 10.02
CA SER A 145 18.23 10.74 10.57
C SER A 145 19.07 11.59 9.60
N LYS A 146 19.59 10.97 8.53
CA LYS A 146 20.42 11.62 7.50
C LYS A 146 19.68 11.88 6.19
N LEU A 147 18.43 11.41 6.06
CA LEU A 147 17.69 11.49 4.80
C LEU A 147 17.56 12.92 4.27
N GLU A 148 17.32 13.89 5.15
CA GLU A 148 17.18 15.30 4.74
C GLU A 148 18.49 15.86 4.15
N ALA A 149 19.63 15.50 4.74
CA ALA A 149 20.93 15.90 4.23
C ALA A 149 21.23 15.26 2.86
N ILE A 150 20.85 13.99 2.66
CA ILE A 150 21.00 13.28 1.39
C ILE A 150 20.10 13.91 0.32
N ARG A 151 18.83 14.19 0.68
CA ARG A 151 17.85 14.89 -0.16
C ARG A 151 18.40 16.21 -0.66
N GLU A 152 18.92 17.05 0.24
CA GLU A 152 19.44 18.37 -0.14
C GLU A 152 20.67 18.29 -1.04
N LYS A 153 21.59 17.37 -0.75
CA LYS A 153 22.82 17.19 -1.52
C LYS A 153 22.58 16.64 -2.93
N HIS A 154 21.66 15.68 -3.07
CA HIS A 154 21.45 14.94 -4.31
C HIS A 154 20.16 15.33 -5.05
N LYS A 155 19.35 16.24 -4.49
CA LYS A 155 18.08 16.71 -5.06
C LYS A 155 17.13 15.58 -5.47
N VAL A 156 17.06 14.55 -4.63
CA VAL A 156 16.21 13.37 -4.78
C VAL A 156 14.94 13.48 -3.94
N ASP A 157 13.88 12.81 -4.38
CA ASP A 157 12.65 12.70 -3.58
C ASP A 157 12.89 11.83 -2.34
N VAL A 158 12.52 12.38 -1.18
CA VAL A 158 12.78 11.77 0.12
C VAL A 158 11.87 10.58 0.41
N ASP A 159 10.62 10.60 -0.08
CA ASP A 159 9.69 9.47 0.05
C ASP A 159 10.20 8.30 -0.80
N LEU A 160 10.67 8.55 -2.03
CA LEU A 160 11.27 7.53 -2.90
C LEU A 160 12.53 6.93 -2.27
N LEU A 161 13.45 7.77 -1.77
CA LEU A 161 14.67 7.30 -1.11
C LEU A 161 14.34 6.42 0.11
N ARG A 162 13.33 6.82 0.89
CA ARG A 162 12.86 6.08 2.05
C ARG A 162 12.20 4.76 1.67
N LEU A 163 11.43 4.73 0.58
CA LEU A 163 10.82 3.50 0.07
C LEU A 163 11.89 2.49 -0.36
N VAL A 164 12.92 2.93 -1.09
CA VAL A 164 14.03 2.07 -1.50
C VAL A 164 14.79 1.55 -0.27
N LEU A 165 15.07 2.42 0.70
CA LEU A 165 15.69 2.02 1.96
C LEU A 165 14.87 0.96 2.69
N ARG A 166 13.54 1.13 2.77
CA ARG A 166 12.62 0.16 3.38
C ARG A 166 12.65 -1.19 2.65
N MET A 167 12.68 -1.21 1.32
CA MET A 167 12.82 -2.45 0.54
C MET A 167 14.14 -3.17 0.86
N LEU A 168 15.25 -2.43 0.94
CA LEU A 168 16.56 -3.00 1.27
C LEU A 168 16.63 -3.53 2.71
N ALA A 169 16.04 -2.81 3.67
CA ALA A 169 15.94 -3.26 5.05
C ALA A 169 15.09 -4.53 5.17
N LEU A 170 13.94 -4.57 4.50
CA LEU A 170 13.09 -5.77 4.45
C LEU A 170 13.82 -6.95 3.79
N TYR A 171 14.56 -6.72 2.72
CA TYR A 171 15.35 -7.77 2.07
C TYR A 171 16.42 -8.37 3.00
N ARG A 172 17.10 -7.54 3.82
CA ARG A 172 18.11 -8.00 4.79
C ARG A 172 17.54 -8.77 5.97
N THR A 173 16.26 -8.57 6.27
CA THR A 173 15.58 -9.14 7.45
C THR A 173 14.73 -10.37 7.08
N GLN A 174 14.54 -10.61 5.79
CA GLN A 174 14.00 -11.87 5.30
C GLN A 174 15.03 -12.97 5.52
N ASP A 175 14.64 -14.00 6.28
CA ASP A 175 15.40 -15.24 6.35
C ASP A 175 15.27 -15.95 4.98
N PRO A 176 16.37 -16.23 4.25
CA PRO A 176 16.33 -16.92 2.96
C PRO A 176 15.75 -18.34 3.06
N SER A 177 15.64 -18.90 4.27
CA SER A 177 15.01 -20.18 4.56
C SER A 177 13.56 -20.08 5.06
N ALA A 178 13.05 -18.86 5.30
CA ALA A 178 11.66 -18.68 5.69
C ALA A 178 10.73 -19.18 4.58
N LYS A 179 9.83 -20.09 4.93
CA LYS A 179 8.70 -20.45 4.07
C LYS A 179 7.97 -19.15 3.68
N PRO A 180 7.45 -19.04 2.43
CA PRO A 180 6.62 -17.92 2.04
C PRO A 180 5.58 -17.69 3.14
N ILE A 181 5.45 -16.45 3.61
CA ILE A 181 4.51 -16.10 4.68
C ILE A 181 3.16 -16.71 4.30
N ALA A 182 2.68 -17.66 5.10
CA ALA A 182 1.37 -18.22 4.87
C ALA A 182 0.37 -17.06 4.90
N ASN A 183 -0.52 -16.99 3.92
CA ASN A 183 -1.63 -16.04 3.86
C ASN A 183 -2.67 -16.36 4.96
N GLU A 184 -2.23 -16.47 6.21
CA GLU A 184 -3.10 -16.55 7.37
C GLU A 184 -3.35 -15.12 7.84
N PHE A 185 -4.35 -14.50 7.23
CA PHE A 185 -5.00 -13.33 7.79
C PHE A 185 -6.21 -13.80 8.58
N THR A 186 -6.22 -13.53 9.88
CA THR A 186 -7.43 -13.63 10.72
C THR A 186 -8.04 -12.22 10.77
N PRO A 187 -9.31 -12.05 10.38
CA PRO A 187 -9.98 -10.74 10.31
C PRO A 187 -10.03 -9.99 11.65
#